data_AF-A0A432Q018-F1
#
_entry.id   AF-A0A432Q018-F1
#
_cell.length_a   1.000
_cell.length_b   1.000
_cell.length_c   1.000
_cell.angle_alpha   90.00
_cell.angle_beta   90.00
_cell.angle_gamma   90.00
#
_symmetry.space_group_name_H-M   'P 1'
#
loop_
_entity.id
_entity.type
_entity.pdbx_description
1 polymer ?
#
loop_
_entity_poly.entity_id
_entity_poly.type
_entity_poly.pdbx_seq_one_letter_code
_entity_poly.pdbx_strand_id
1 'polypeptide(L)'
;GFFSSLEPLPLVAMIVHAVYDAGVHKLKTVNRPALFFIFLQAFGNFFGAGVWGFMHTLPQINLYSHGTQMAASHGHLAFFGAYVATNLVLMYLALQHIRAPQGPILDSKTWKIAYLGMIVTMVGMVGSLLVAGFAQTFFERAVGGATWQDYIMAQMHPWVHIPMIWRLGFGVLFFLFYFVLVYDMLTIGKKAEAVEVKPA
;
A
#
# COMPACT_ATOMS: atom_id res chain seq x y z
N GLY A 1 19.80 -1.46 12.20
CA GLY A 1 19.88 -2.33 13.39
C GLY A 1 19.12 -1.73 14.55
N PHE A 2 19.78 -1.44 15.67
CA PHE A 2 19.12 -1.09 16.94
C PHE A 2 18.12 0.09 16.87
N PHE A 3 18.50 1.23 16.30
CA PHE A 3 17.57 2.37 16.19
C PHE A 3 16.43 2.08 15.20
N SER A 4 16.72 1.39 14.10
CA SER A 4 15.69 1.05 13.12
C SER A 4 14.71 -0.01 13.62
N SER A 5 15.11 -0.90 14.53
CA SER A 5 14.18 -1.81 15.21
C SER A 5 13.17 -1.09 16.12
N LEU A 6 13.41 0.19 16.47
CA LEU A 6 12.46 1.00 17.22
C LEU A 6 11.46 1.73 16.33
N GLU A 7 11.69 1.81 15.01
CA GLU A 7 10.80 2.50 14.06
C GLU A 7 9.35 1.96 14.02
N PRO A 8 9.06 0.65 14.25
CA PRO A 8 7.68 0.19 14.33
C PRO A 8 6.89 0.74 15.53
N LEU A 9 7.55 1.18 16.61
CA LEU A 9 6.89 1.69 17.82
C LEU A 9 6.01 2.93 17.52
N PRO A 10 6.53 4.02 16.93
CA PRO A 10 5.70 5.16 16.57
C PRO A 10 4.65 4.81 15.51
N LEU A 11 4.91 3.85 14.62
CA LEU A 11 3.94 3.40 13.61
C LEU A 11 2.71 2.74 14.26
N VAL A 12 2.93 1.86 15.24
CA VAL A 12 1.84 1.27 16.05
C VAL A 12 1.10 2.36 16.82
N ALA A 13 1.84 3.27 17.46
CA ALA A 13 1.25 4.37 18.22
C ALA A 13 0.33 5.24 17.35
N MET A 14 0.73 5.54 16.11
CA MET A 14 -0.11 6.30 15.17
C MET A 14 -1.40 5.56 14.80
N ILE A 15 -1.36 4.23 14.58
CA ILE A 15 -2.59 3.46 14.34
C ILE A 15 -3.51 3.52 15.55
N VAL A 16 -2.98 3.25 16.74
CA VAL A 16 -3.77 3.25 17.98
C VAL A 16 -4.40 4.61 18.19
N HIS A 17 -3.63 5.69 18.01
CA HIS A 17 -4.12 7.05 18.12
C HIS A 17 -5.19 7.36 17.07
N ALA A 18 -4.98 7.02 15.79
CA ALA A 18 -5.95 7.27 14.72
C ALA A 18 -7.28 6.51 14.91
N VAL A 19 -7.22 5.25 15.36
CA VAL A 19 -8.42 4.44 15.63
C VAL A 19 -9.16 4.96 16.87
N TYR A 20 -8.43 5.28 17.93
CA TYR A 20 -9.00 5.84 19.16
C TYR A 20 -9.69 7.19 18.87
N ASP A 21 -8.99 8.09 18.19
CA ASP A 21 -9.49 9.42 17.86
C ASP A 21 -10.74 9.37 16.97
N ALA A 22 -10.73 8.49 15.95
CA ALA A 22 -11.88 8.26 15.09
C ALA A 22 -13.11 7.74 15.86
N GLY A 23 -12.89 6.86 16.84
CA GLY A 23 -13.94 6.32 17.70
C GLY A 23 -14.51 7.34 18.69
N VAL A 24 -13.63 8.07 19.39
CA VAL A 24 -14.02 9.09 20.39
C VAL A 24 -14.81 10.23 19.73
N HIS A 25 -14.33 10.74 18.60
CA HIS A 25 -14.98 11.85 17.91
C HIS A 25 -16.15 11.43 17.02
N LYS A 26 -16.48 10.13 16.97
CA LYS A 26 -17.53 9.56 16.12
C LYS A 26 -17.49 10.14 14.70
N LEU A 27 -16.29 10.21 14.11
CA LEU A 27 -16.04 10.97 12.89
C LEU A 27 -17.04 10.60 11.79
N LYS A 28 -17.95 11.52 11.49
CA LYS A 28 -18.88 11.41 10.36
C LYS A 28 -18.25 12.16 9.19
N THR A 29 -17.79 11.43 8.19
CA THR A 29 -17.22 12.06 6.99
C THR A 29 -18.20 12.08 5.83
N VAL A 30 -18.31 13.26 5.23
CA VAL A 30 -18.98 13.48 3.94
C VAL A 30 -18.13 12.93 2.78
N ASN A 31 -16.84 12.70 3.01
CA ASN A 31 -15.88 12.20 2.03
C ASN A 31 -15.45 10.78 2.37
N ARG A 32 -16.28 9.82 1.93
CA ARG A 32 -16.03 8.39 2.11
C ARG A 32 -14.70 7.94 1.49
N PRO A 33 -14.34 8.29 0.23
CA PRO A 33 -13.07 7.83 -0.33
C PRO A 33 -11.87 8.34 0.48
N ALA A 34 -11.86 9.62 0.89
CA ALA A 34 -10.77 10.13 1.73
C ALA A 34 -10.63 9.35 3.05
N LEU A 35 -11.74 9.02 3.74
CA LEU A 35 -11.68 8.22 4.97
C LEU A 35 -11.07 6.83 4.73
N PHE A 36 -11.50 6.13 3.68
CA PHE A 36 -11.00 4.79 3.40
C PHE A 36 -9.52 4.82 2.99
N PHE A 37 -9.08 5.83 2.24
CA PHE A 37 -7.66 6.01 1.95
C PHE A 37 -6.83 6.43 3.19
N ILE A 38 -7.41 7.12 4.18
CA ILE A 38 -6.77 7.35 5.49
C ILE A 38 -6.57 6.03 6.23
N PHE A 39 -7.58 5.15 6.24
CA PHE A 39 -7.41 3.83 6.85
C PHE A 39 -6.35 3.00 6.12
N LEU A 40 -6.38 2.98 4.79
CA LEU A 40 -5.31 2.36 4.00
C LEU A 40 -3.95 2.96 4.36
N GLN A 41 -3.87 4.28 4.59
CA GLN A 41 -2.63 4.93 4.97
C GLN A 41 -2.13 4.43 6.32
N ALA A 42 -2.99 4.43 7.34
CA ALA A 42 -2.63 4.04 8.69
C ALA A 42 -2.15 2.57 8.73
N PHE A 43 -2.96 1.65 8.20
CA PHE A 43 -2.63 0.23 8.18
C PHE A 43 -1.48 -0.09 7.22
N GLY A 44 -1.48 0.50 6.02
CA GLY A 44 -0.46 0.29 5.00
C GLY A 44 0.91 0.77 5.44
N ASN A 45 1.00 1.90 6.14
CA ASN A 45 2.25 2.40 6.72
C ASN A 45 2.79 1.43 7.79
N PHE A 46 1.94 0.93 8.69
CA PHE A 46 2.39 -0.05 9.68
C PHE A 46 2.83 -1.38 9.08
N PHE A 47 2.07 -1.96 8.15
CA PHE A 47 2.47 -3.23 7.55
C PHE A 47 3.67 -3.07 6.62
N GLY A 48 3.68 -2.03 5.79
CA GLY A 48 4.77 -1.76 4.84
C GLY A 48 6.04 -1.29 5.52
N ALA A 49 6.00 -0.17 6.23
CA ALA A 49 7.17 0.40 6.89
C ALA A 49 7.53 -0.35 8.18
N GLY A 50 6.53 -0.69 8.99
CA GLY A 50 6.76 -1.35 10.28
C GLY A 50 7.09 -2.83 10.13
N VAL A 51 6.12 -3.66 9.74
CA VAL A 51 6.29 -5.13 9.70
C VAL A 51 7.32 -5.53 8.64
N TRP A 52 7.13 -5.14 7.38
CA TRP A 52 8.04 -5.51 6.29
C TRP A 52 9.44 -4.90 6.45
N GLY A 53 9.54 -3.67 6.94
CA GLY A 53 10.83 -3.04 7.23
C GLY A 53 11.57 -3.76 8.36
N PHE A 54 10.85 -4.11 9.44
CA PHE A 54 11.44 -4.83 10.56
C PHE A 54 11.96 -6.22 10.17
N MET A 55 11.27 -6.91 9.25
CA MET A 55 11.67 -8.25 8.78
C MET A 55 13.11 -8.32 8.27
N HIS A 56 13.67 -7.22 7.76
CA HIS A 56 15.02 -7.21 7.20
C HIS A 56 15.93 -6.08 7.70
N THR A 57 15.55 -5.33 8.75
CA THR A 57 16.37 -4.20 9.26
C THR A 57 17.55 -4.63 10.15
N LEU A 58 17.46 -5.82 10.75
CA LEU A 58 18.51 -6.36 11.61
C LEU A 58 19.72 -6.74 10.74
N PRO A 59 20.96 -6.30 11.04
CA PRO A 59 22.13 -6.56 10.22
C PRO A 59 22.35 -8.04 9.89
N GLN A 60 22.05 -8.92 10.83
CA GLN A 60 22.16 -10.37 10.70
C GLN A 60 21.23 -10.94 9.62
N ILE A 61 20.07 -10.32 9.41
CA ILE A 61 19.11 -10.68 8.36
C ILE A 61 19.38 -9.89 7.08
N ASN A 62 19.71 -8.60 7.22
CA ASN A 62 19.99 -7.71 6.10
C ASN A 62 21.15 -8.25 5.26
N LEU A 63 22.16 -8.85 5.88
CA LEU A 63 23.29 -9.48 5.16
C LEU A 63 22.84 -10.42 4.02
N TYR A 64 21.72 -11.14 4.19
CA TYR A 64 21.17 -12.06 3.18
C TYR A 64 20.01 -11.49 2.37
N SER A 65 19.37 -10.44 2.85
CA SER A 65 18.18 -9.84 2.21
C SER A 65 18.47 -8.53 1.49
N HIS A 66 19.67 -7.97 1.66
CA HIS A 66 20.10 -6.74 0.99
C HIS A 66 20.13 -6.94 -0.52
N GLY A 67 19.50 -6.01 -1.25
CA GLY A 67 19.49 -6.04 -2.71
C GLY A 67 18.68 -7.19 -3.34
N THR A 68 17.84 -7.89 -2.57
CA THR A 68 16.95 -8.94 -3.10
C THR A 68 15.52 -8.43 -3.29
N GLN A 69 14.63 -9.27 -3.83
CA GLN A 69 13.21 -8.93 -3.96
C GLN A 69 12.50 -8.69 -2.62
N MET A 70 13.11 -9.03 -1.47
CA MET A 70 12.60 -8.65 -0.15
C MET A 70 12.55 -7.12 -0.01
N ALA A 71 13.60 -6.43 -0.46
CA ALA A 71 13.65 -4.96 -0.46
C ALA A 71 12.57 -4.37 -1.39
N ALA A 72 12.37 -4.97 -2.57
CA ALA A 72 11.31 -4.56 -3.49
C ALA A 72 9.91 -4.76 -2.89
N SER A 73 9.65 -5.90 -2.25
CA SER A 73 8.38 -6.21 -1.58
C SER A 73 8.06 -5.15 -0.52
N HIS A 74 9.01 -4.88 0.38
CA HIS A 74 8.89 -3.83 1.40
C HIS A 74 8.66 -2.46 0.77
N GLY A 75 9.49 -2.07 -0.20
CA GLY A 75 9.44 -0.75 -0.82
C GLY A 75 8.09 -0.45 -1.46
N HIS A 76 7.51 -1.41 -2.19
CA HIS A 76 6.19 -1.22 -2.80
C HIS A 76 5.09 -1.07 -1.74
N LEU A 77 5.07 -1.94 -0.72
CA LEU A 77 4.03 -1.87 0.33
C LEU A 77 4.17 -0.60 1.17
N ALA A 78 5.38 -0.23 1.57
CA ALA A 78 5.65 0.97 2.36
C ALA A 78 5.33 2.24 1.57
N PHE A 79 5.76 2.33 0.31
CA PHE A 79 5.52 3.52 -0.51
C PHE A 79 4.04 3.70 -0.84
N PHE A 80 3.36 2.61 -1.21
CA PHE A 80 1.93 2.63 -1.47
C PHE A 80 1.12 2.94 -0.20
N GLY A 81 1.43 2.21 0.88
CA GLY A 81 0.72 2.27 2.14
C GLY A 81 0.97 3.55 2.93
N ALA A 82 2.10 4.23 2.77
CA ALA A 82 2.33 5.52 3.41
C ALA A 82 2.03 6.67 2.44
N TYR A 83 2.88 6.87 1.43
CA TYR A 83 2.91 8.10 0.65
C TYR A 83 1.81 8.19 -0.40
N VAL A 84 1.59 7.12 -1.17
CA VAL A 84 0.52 7.12 -2.19
C VAL A 84 -0.84 7.26 -1.53
N ALA A 85 -1.10 6.50 -0.46
CA ALA A 85 -2.34 6.61 0.30
C ALA A 85 -2.56 8.04 0.83
N THR A 86 -1.55 8.68 1.46
CA THR A 86 -1.63 10.08 1.88
C THR A 86 -1.96 11.03 0.73
N ASN A 87 -1.30 10.88 -0.42
CA ASN A 87 -1.55 11.73 -1.58
C ASN A 87 -3.00 11.58 -2.09
N LEU A 88 -3.53 10.36 -2.11
CA LEU A 88 -4.91 10.12 -2.52
C LEU A 88 -5.92 10.76 -1.54
N VAL A 89 -5.66 10.70 -0.23
CA VAL A 89 -6.45 11.42 0.77
C VAL A 89 -6.48 12.91 0.46
N LEU A 90 -5.32 13.54 0.28
CA LEU A 90 -5.22 14.97 0.00
C LEU A 90 -5.95 15.36 -1.30
N MET A 91 -5.81 14.53 -2.34
CA MET A 91 -6.52 14.74 -3.61
C MET A 91 -8.04 14.66 -3.44
N TYR A 92 -8.57 13.66 -2.72
CA TYR A 92 -10.02 13.56 -2.48
C TYR A 92 -10.55 14.70 -1.60
N LEU A 93 -9.77 15.18 -0.63
CA LEU A 93 -10.12 16.36 0.16
C LEU A 93 -10.16 17.63 -0.70
N ALA A 94 -9.16 17.82 -1.57
CA ALA A 94 -9.15 18.94 -2.51
C ALA A 94 -10.33 18.88 -3.49
N LEU A 95 -10.64 17.69 -4.02
CA LEU A 95 -11.78 17.48 -4.91
C LEU A 95 -13.12 17.81 -4.24
N GLN A 96 -13.27 17.48 -2.96
CA GLN A 96 -14.45 17.88 -2.18
C GLN A 96 -14.55 19.39 -2.08
N HIS A 97 -13.46 20.08 -1.74
CA HIS A 97 -13.47 21.53 -1.61
C HIS A 97 -13.81 22.24 -2.93
N ILE A 98 -13.31 21.71 -4.06
CA ILE A 98 -13.51 22.31 -5.39
C ILE A 98 -14.91 22.02 -5.96
N ARG A 99 -15.42 20.79 -5.81
CA ARG A 99 -16.63 20.33 -6.52
C ARG A 99 -17.86 20.16 -5.66
N ALA A 100 -17.68 20.01 -4.34
CA ALA A 100 -18.76 19.78 -3.39
C ALA A 100 -18.59 20.64 -2.11
N PRO A 101 -18.35 21.96 -2.22
CA PRO A 101 -18.07 22.81 -1.06
C PRO A 101 -19.26 22.88 -0.08
N GLN A 102 -20.48 22.63 -0.55
CA GLN A 102 -21.71 22.68 0.26
C GLN A 102 -22.08 21.34 0.92
N GLY A 103 -21.20 20.34 0.88
CA GLY A 103 -21.36 19.11 1.67
C GLY A 103 -22.18 17.93 1.11
N PRO A 104 -22.45 17.77 -0.21
CA PRO A 104 -22.95 16.49 -0.69
C PRO A 104 -21.90 15.39 -0.49
N ILE A 105 -22.36 14.20 -0.10
CA ILE A 105 -21.49 13.04 0.15
C ILE A 105 -20.83 12.64 -1.17
N LEU A 106 -19.50 12.65 -1.19
CA LEU A 106 -18.74 12.06 -2.29
C LEU A 106 -18.81 10.54 -2.14
N ASP A 107 -19.85 9.93 -2.71
CA ASP A 107 -19.96 8.48 -2.78
C ASP A 107 -20.28 8.03 -4.22
N SER A 108 -19.48 7.10 -4.72
CA SER A 108 -19.64 6.46 -6.02
C SER A 108 -19.33 4.97 -5.87
N LYS A 109 -19.80 4.13 -6.81
CA LYS A 109 -19.34 2.74 -6.87
C LYS A 109 -17.91 2.64 -7.41
N THR A 110 -17.50 3.61 -8.22
CA THR A 110 -16.21 3.60 -8.93
C THR A 110 -15.03 3.71 -7.97
N TRP A 111 -15.07 4.61 -6.98
CA TRP A 111 -13.98 4.72 -5.99
C TRP A 111 -13.82 3.45 -5.17
N LYS A 112 -14.91 2.74 -4.86
CA LYS A 112 -14.88 1.47 -4.11
C LYS A 112 -14.20 0.35 -4.90
N ILE A 113 -14.52 0.27 -6.19
CA ILE A 113 -13.89 -0.69 -7.12
C ILE A 113 -12.40 -0.37 -7.27
N ALA A 114 -12.05 0.91 -7.47
CA ALA A 114 -10.66 1.34 -7.55
C ALA A 114 -9.90 1.02 -6.25
N TYR A 115 -10.45 1.39 -5.10
CA TYR A 115 -9.86 1.15 -3.78
C TYR A 115 -9.59 -0.34 -3.53
N LEU A 116 -10.61 -1.19 -3.68
CA LEU A 116 -10.45 -2.63 -3.44
C LEU A 116 -9.51 -3.27 -4.46
N GLY A 117 -9.65 -2.90 -5.73
CA GLY A 117 -8.80 -3.42 -6.81
C GLY A 117 -7.33 -3.08 -6.60
N MET A 118 -7.01 -1.85 -6.23
CA MET A 118 -5.63 -1.43 -5.93
C MET A 118 -5.05 -2.16 -4.71
N ILE A 119 -5.83 -2.36 -3.65
CA ILE A 119 -5.35 -3.09 -2.47
C ILE A 119 -5.07 -4.54 -2.80
N VAL A 120 -6.02 -5.25 -3.41
CA VAL A 120 -5.89 -6.67 -3.72
C VAL A 120 -4.69 -6.90 -4.65
N THR A 121 -4.54 -6.06 -5.67
CA THR A 121 -3.43 -6.19 -6.62
C THR A 121 -2.09 -5.79 -6.01
N MET A 122 -2.04 -4.78 -5.13
CA MET A 122 -0.81 -4.45 -4.39
C MET A 122 -0.40 -5.59 -3.46
N VAL A 123 -1.33 -6.16 -2.70
CA VAL A 123 -1.05 -7.32 -1.82
C VAL A 123 -0.58 -8.52 -2.64
N GLY A 124 -1.21 -8.79 -3.79
CA GLY A 124 -0.77 -9.85 -4.71
C GLY A 124 0.64 -9.62 -5.25
N MET A 125 0.96 -8.39 -5.65
CA MET A 125 2.30 -8.01 -6.12
C MET A 125 3.35 -8.14 -5.02
N VAL A 126 3.09 -7.56 -3.85
CA VAL A 126 3.98 -7.57 -2.69
C VAL A 126 4.20 -9.00 -2.19
N GLY A 127 3.15 -9.82 -2.15
CA GLY A 127 3.24 -11.24 -1.79
C GLY A 127 4.07 -12.03 -2.79
N SER A 128 3.92 -11.75 -4.09
CA SER A 128 4.74 -12.38 -5.13
C SER A 128 6.23 -12.01 -4.98
N LEU A 129 6.52 -10.73 -4.76
CA LEU A 129 7.87 -10.25 -4.49
C LEU A 129 8.44 -10.83 -3.18
N LEU A 130 7.60 -11.03 -2.17
CA LEU A 130 8.00 -11.62 -0.90
C LEU A 130 8.47 -13.06 -1.09
N VAL A 131 7.70 -13.89 -1.81
CA VAL A 131 8.07 -15.29 -2.09
C VAL A 131 9.36 -15.35 -2.91
N ALA A 132 9.47 -14.55 -3.98
CA ALA A 132 10.70 -14.45 -4.76
C ALA A 132 11.88 -13.98 -3.91
N GLY A 133 11.64 -13.02 -3.02
CA GLY A 133 12.65 -12.46 -2.12
C GLY A 133 13.19 -13.50 -1.16
N PHE A 134 12.31 -14.23 -0.48
CA PHE A 134 12.71 -15.34 0.39
C PHE A 134 13.53 -16.37 -0.39
N ALA A 135 13.02 -16.86 -1.52
CA ALA A 135 13.75 -17.82 -2.35
C ALA A 135 15.13 -17.29 -2.77
N GLN A 136 15.21 -16.04 -3.21
CA GLN A 136 16.47 -15.40 -3.57
C GLN A 136 17.43 -15.32 -2.37
N THR A 137 16.97 -14.95 -1.17
CA THR A 137 17.83 -14.91 0.02
C THR A 137 18.42 -16.27 0.38
N PHE A 138 17.67 -17.37 0.18
CA PHE A 138 18.18 -18.72 0.47
C PHE A 138 19.13 -19.21 -0.62
N PHE A 139 18.69 -19.20 -1.88
CA PHE A 139 19.45 -19.83 -2.97
C PHE A 139 20.65 -18.98 -3.40
N GLU A 140 20.46 -17.68 -3.60
CA GLU A 140 21.55 -16.79 -4.04
C GLU A 140 22.53 -16.48 -2.90
N ARG A 141 22.01 -16.16 -1.70
CA ARG A 141 22.85 -15.60 -0.63
C ARG A 141 23.32 -16.65 0.37
N ALA A 142 22.41 -17.43 0.95
CA ALA A 142 22.77 -18.39 1.99
C ALA A 142 23.52 -19.61 1.44
N VAL A 143 23.07 -20.17 0.32
CA VAL A 143 23.68 -21.37 -0.30
C VAL A 143 24.73 -20.98 -1.33
N GLY A 144 24.40 -20.08 -2.26
CA GLY A 144 25.26 -19.70 -3.39
C GLY A 144 26.35 -18.66 -3.08
N GLY A 145 26.43 -18.13 -1.86
CA GLY A 145 27.51 -17.20 -1.50
C GLY A 145 27.53 -15.88 -2.29
N ALA A 146 26.42 -15.51 -2.93
CA ALA A 146 26.22 -14.25 -3.65
C ALA A 146 27.14 -14.01 -4.87
N THR A 147 27.59 -15.06 -5.56
CA THR A 147 28.37 -14.88 -6.80
C THR A 147 27.47 -14.50 -7.99
N TRP A 148 28.09 -14.00 -9.06
CA TRP A 148 27.38 -13.71 -10.32
C TRP A 148 26.67 -14.94 -10.89
N GLN A 149 27.32 -16.11 -10.81
CA GLN A 149 26.75 -17.35 -11.30
C GLN A 149 25.53 -17.76 -10.47
N ASP A 150 25.61 -17.65 -9.15
CA ASP A 150 24.52 -17.99 -8.24
C ASP A 150 23.34 -17.03 -8.36
N TYR A 151 23.60 -15.75 -8.65
CA TYR A 151 22.54 -14.80 -9.01
C TYR A 151 21.76 -15.29 -10.23
N ILE A 152 22.45 -15.63 -11.33
CA ILE A 152 21.79 -16.11 -12.55
C ILE A 152 20.98 -17.38 -12.28
N MET A 153 21.57 -18.33 -11.55
CA MET A 153 20.90 -19.59 -11.21
C MET A 153 19.68 -19.38 -10.32
N ALA A 154 19.76 -18.49 -9.33
CA ALA A 154 18.63 -18.14 -8.47
C ALA A 154 17.50 -17.46 -9.26
N GLN A 155 17.80 -16.57 -10.23
CA GLN A 155 16.78 -15.93 -11.06
C GLN A 155 16.01 -16.95 -11.92
N MET A 156 16.68 -18.01 -12.38
CA MET A 156 16.07 -19.09 -13.15
C MET A 156 15.33 -20.11 -12.28
N HIS A 157 15.53 -20.08 -10.96
CA HIS A 157 14.91 -21.03 -10.06
C HIS A 157 13.38 -20.85 -10.04
N PRO A 158 12.57 -21.93 -10.06
CA PRO A 158 11.11 -21.82 -10.16
C PRO A 158 10.48 -20.95 -9.07
N TRP A 159 11.05 -20.97 -7.86
CA TRP A 159 10.58 -20.19 -6.71
C TRP A 159 10.91 -18.69 -6.78
N VAL A 160 11.73 -18.25 -7.74
CA VAL A 160 11.94 -16.83 -8.05
C VAL A 160 11.22 -16.48 -9.35
N HIS A 161 11.37 -17.31 -10.38
CA HIS A 161 10.82 -17.05 -11.70
C HIS A 161 9.28 -17.01 -11.73
N ILE A 162 8.60 -17.99 -11.10
CA ILE A 162 7.13 -18.05 -11.14
C ILE A 162 6.49 -16.87 -10.39
N PRO A 163 6.90 -16.52 -9.15
CA PRO A 163 6.36 -15.33 -8.50
C PRO A 163 6.70 -14.03 -9.24
N MET A 164 7.81 -13.96 -9.98
CA MET A 164 8.08 -12.80 -10.83
C MET A 164 7.06 -12.62 -11.97
N ILE A 165 6.55 -13.71 -12.53
CA ILE A 165 5.44 -13.67 -13.49
C ILE A 165 4.15 -13.20 -12.81
N TRP A 166 3.84 -13.72 -11.62
CA TRP A 166 2.66 -13.28 -10.85
C TRP A 166 2.75 -11.80 -10.49
N ARG A 167 3.93 -11.33 -10.08
CA ARG A 167 4.22 -9.92 -9.83
C ARG A 167 3.89 -9.07 -11.05
N LEU A 168 4.27 -9.50 -12.26
CA LEU A 168 3.91 -8.79 -13.49
C LEU A 168 2.40 -8.78 -13.71
N GLY A 169 1.73 -9.93 -13.56
CA GLY A 169 0.28 -10.04 -13.69
C GLY A 169 -0.48 -9.10 -12.75
N PHE A 170 -0.13 -9.10 -11.46
CA PHE A 170 -0.68 -8.17 -10.48
C PHE A 170 -0.33 -6.71 -10.78
N GLY A 171 0.85 -6.44 -11.33
CA GLY A 171 1.24 -5.09 -11.77
C GLY A 171 0.39 -4.55 -12.91
N VAL A 172 0.10 -5.39 -13.92
CA VAL A 172 -0.83 -5.02 -14.99
C VAL A 172 -2.23 -4.75 -14.42
N LEU A 173 -2.73 -5.61 -13.53
CA LEU A 173 -4.03 -5.39 -12.90
C LEU A 173 -4.06 -4.11 -12.05
N PHE A 174 -3.01 -3.83 -11.28
CA PHE A 174 -2.89 -2.58 -10.51
C PHE A 174 -2.92 -1.36 -11.44
N PHE A 175 -2.23 -1.42 -12.58
CA PHE A 175 -2.24 -0.36 -13.58
C PHE A 175 -3.63 -0.14 -14.19
N LEU A 176 -4.41 -1.20 -14.42
CA LEU A 176 -5.81 -1.07 -14.86
C LEU A 176 -6.69 -0.40 -13.81
N PHE A 177 -6.57 -0.79 -12.54
CA PHE A 177 -7.32 -0.15 -11.45
C PHE A 177 -6.89 1.30 -11.18
N TYR A 178 -5.64 1.66 -11.48
CA TYR A 178 -5.21 3.05 -11.47
C TYR A 178 -6.02 3.90 -12.45
N PHE A 179 -6.32 3.42 -13.67
CA PHE A 179 -7.20 4.16 -14.58
C PHE A 179 -8.64 4.28 -14.06
N VAL A 180 -9.14 3.25 -13.37
CA VAL A 180 -10.46 3.33 -12.71
C VAL A 180 -10.45 4.41 -11.62
N LEU A 181 -9.37 4.51 -10.85
CA LEU A 181 -9.17 5.58 -9.86
C LEU A 181 -9.14 6.96 -10.51
N VAL A 182 -8.34 7.13 -11.57
CA VAL A 182 -8.24 8.39 -12.31
C VAL A 182 -9.61 8.79 -12.88
N TYR A 183 -10.34 7.84 -13.47
CA TYR A 183 -11.68 8.07 -13.96
C TYR A 183 -12.64 8.50 -12.84
N ASP A 184 -12.59 7.87 -11.66
CA ASP A 184 -13.37 8.32 -10.51
C ASP A 184 -13.00 9.76 -10.12
N MET A 185 -11.71 10.06 -9.94
CA MET A 185 -11.25 11.41 -9.59
C MET A 185 -11.65 12.48 -10.61
N LEU A 186 -11.73 12.13 -11.89
CA LEU A 186 -12.19 13.05 -12.94
C LEU A 186 -13.71 13.24 -12.95
N THR A 187 -14.48 12.30 -12.42
CA THR A 187 -15.96 12.31 -12.50
C THR A 187 -16.66 12.62 -11.17
N ILE A 188 -16.02 12.32 -10.04
CA ILE A 188 -16.59 12.44 -8.71
C ILE A 188 -16.95 13.90 -8.40
N GLY A 189 -18.13 14.13 -7.84
CA GLY A 189 -18.65 15.47 -7.53
C GLY A 189 -19.16 16.28 -8.72
N LYS A 190 -18.95 15.86 -9.99
CA LYS A 190 -19.47 16.60 -11.17
C LYS A 190 -21.00 16.54 -11.31
N LYS A 191 -21.63 15.51 -10.74
CA LYS A 191 -23.10 15.30 -10.73
C LYS A 191 -23.70 15.47 -9.34
N ALA A 192 -22.97 16.10 -8.40
CA ALA A 192 -23.49 16.38 -7.07
C ALA A 192 -24.51 17.53 -7.16
N GLU A 193 -25.64 17.28 -7.80
CA GLU A 193 -26.85 18.04 -7.52
C GLU A 193 -27.19 17.87 -6.04
N ALA A 194 -27.55 18.99 -5.43
CA ALA A 194 -27.84 19.18 -4.02
C ALA A 194 -28.62 18.00 -3.42
N VAL A 195 -27.92 17.07 -2.78
CA VAL A 195 -28.56 16.17 -1.82
C VAL A 195 -28.79 17.05 -0.59
N GLU A 196 -29.99 17.64 -0.50
CA GLU A 196 -30.45 18.34 0.69
C GLU A 196 -30.19 17.45 1.90
N VAL A 197 -29.35 17.95 2.80
CA VAL A 197 -29.22 17.40 4.13
C VAL A 197 -30.56 17.64 4.81
N LYS A 198 -31.43 16.62 4.87
CA LYS A 198 -32.65 16.69 5.69
C LYS A 198 -32.22 16.93 7.15
N PRO A 199 -32.61 18.04 7.78
CA PRO A 199 -32.37 18.23 9.20
C PRO A 199 -33.12 17.14 9.99
N ALA A 200 -32.46 16.63 11.02
CA ALA A 200 -32.97 15.61 11.93
C ALA A 200 -34.15 16.11 12.77
#